data_AF-A0AAD2HDD3-F1
#
_entry.id   AF-A0AAD2HDD3-F1
#
_cell.length_a   1.000
_cell.length_b   1.000
_cell.length_c   1.000
_cell.angle_alpha   90.00
_cell.angle_beta   90.00
_cell.angle_gamma   90.00
#
_symmetry.space_group_name_H-M   'P 1'
#
loop_
_entity.id
_entity.type
_entity.pdbx_description
1 polymer ?
#
loop_
_entity_poly.entity_id
_entity_poly.type
_entity_poly.pdbx_seq_one_letter_code
_entity_poly.pdbx_strand_id
1 'polypeptide(L)'
;MEKGTYIQPPFILPLQSTAAPKSARPARGRTLRLGLVALAALSATWTYLSLSDSPSHDRAVAVPMNAQSVLAHCAALKLTPGPPDDFRSRTVSDRFQEGTKATLIRNATIWTGAHDGHEIVHGDILLDSGLIKQVGAVDLSAYKDVSVLDVAGAWVTPGIVDLHTISACSARPRCWHVRHQLVQGPVLPWLRSWDGLNTHDDAYRLSIAGGVTSAGRVPGSANASVSSAVRARVSV
;
A
#
# COMPACT_ATOMS: atom_id res chain seq x y z
N MET A 1 -23.43 -34.51 92.19
CA MET A 1 -23.20 -33.88 93.50
C MET A 1 -23.78 -32.47 93.40
N GLU A 2 -25.06 -32.27 93.75
CA GLU A 2 -25.53 -31.83 95.09
C GLU A 2 -24.98 -30.42 95.39
N LYS A 3 -25.72 -29.35 95.66
CA LYS A 3 -27.02 -29.08 96.31
C LYS A 3 -27.46 -27.68 95.78
N GLY A 4 -28.67 -27.17 95.91
CA GLY A 4 -29.83 -27.54 96.69
C GLY A 4 -30.91 -26.47 96.45
N THR A 5 -32.14 -26.95 96.43
CA THR A 5 -33.41 -26.25 96.25
C THR A 5 -33.70 -25.28 97.40
N TYR A 6 -34.35 -24.14 97.13
CA TYR A 6 -35.21 -23.46 98.10
C TYR A 6 -36.51 -23.02 97.44
N ILE A 7 -37.63 -23.49 98.00
CA ILE A 7 -39.02 -23.25 97.59
C ILE A 7 -39.70 -22.54 98.75
N GLN A 8 -40.42 -21.44 98.48
CA GLN A 8 -41.70 -21.11 99.13
C GLN A 8 -42.60 -20.27 98.17
N PRO A 9 -43.93 -20.53 98.09
CA PRO A 9 -44.91 -19.87 97.21
C PRO A 9 -45.80 -18.87 98.00
N PRO A 10 -47.03 -18.50 97.56
CA PRO A 10 -47.51 -17.96 96.28
C PRO A 10 -48.13 -16.55 96.46
N PHE A 11 -48.29 -15.79 95.38
CA PHE A 11 -49.26 -14.67 95.37
C PHE A 11 -50.16 -14.80 94.15
N ILE A 12 -51.40 -15.24 94.41
CA ILE A 12 -52.49 -15.33 93.45
C ILE A 12 -53.35 -14.08 93.64
N LEU A 13 -53.78 -13.45 92.54
CA LEU A 13 -55.09 -12.80 92.30
C LEU A 13 -55.01 -11.99 90.99
N PRO A 14 -56.12 -11.69 90.30
CA PRO A 14 -57.17 -12.55 89.80
C PRO A 14 -57.25 -12.52 88.26
N LEU A 15 -58.00 -13.46 87.69
CA LEU A 15 -58.43 -13.44 86.29
C LEU A 15 -59.31 -12.21 86.00
N GLN A 16 -58.96 -11.44 84.98
CA GLN A 16 -59.92 -10.62 84.23
C GLN A 16 -59.75 -10.87 82.73
N SER A 17 -60.71 -11.63 82.21
CA SER A 17 -61.07 -11.73 80.81
C SER A 17 -61.60 -10.38 80.33
N THR A 18 -60.98 -9.81 79.29
CA THR A 18 -61.68 -8.94 78.33
C THR A 18 -61.05 -9.12 76.95
N ALA A 19 -61.82 -9.69 76.03
CA ALA A 19 -61.52 -9.64 74.60
C ALA A 19 -61.70 -8.20 74.11
N ALA A 20 -60.67 -7.61 73.50
CA ALA A 20 -60.73 -6.29 72.86
C ALA A 20 -60.71 -6.42 71.31
N PRO A 21 -61.43 -5.55 70.58
CA PRO A 21 -61.68 -5.71 69.16
C PRO A 21 -60.48 -5.35 68.29
N LYS A 22 -60.34 -6.01 67.13
CA LYS A 22 -59.34 -5.68 66.10
C LYS A 22 -59.62 -4.28 65.53
N SER A 23 -58.81 -3.29 65.87
CA SER A 23 -58.85 -1.96 65.23
C SER A 23 -58.14 -1.99 63.87
N ALA A 24 -58.83 -1.61 62.80
CA ALA A 24 -58.23 -1.39 61.48
C ALA A 24 -57.21 -0.23 61.53
N ARG A 25 -55.97 -0.48 61.08
CA ARG A 25 -54.92 0.54 60.95
C ARG A 25 -55.11 1.35 59.66
N PRO A 26 -54.89 2.68 59.65
CA PRO A 26 -55.16 3.52 58.48
C PRO A 26 -54.12 3.32 57.37
N ALA A 27 -54.56 3.46 56.11
CA ALA A 27 -53.82 3.22 54.88
C ALA A 27 -52.70 4.25 54.54
N ARG A 28 -51.97 4.75 55.55
CA ARG A 28 -50.97 5.84 55.40
C ARG A 28 -49.68 5.40 54.71
N GLY A 29 -49.39 4.09 54.65
CA GLY A 29 -48.19 3.54 54.01
C GLY A 29 -48.28 3.37 52.49
N ARG A 30 -49.49 3.42 51.91
CA ARG A 30 -49.70 3.11 50.49
C ARG A 30 -49.49 4.33 49.60
N THR A 31 -49.86 5.52 50.06
CA THR A 31 -49.64 6.81 49.38
C THR A 31 -48.16 7.20 49.36
N LEU A 32 -47.42 6.97 50.45
CA LEU A 32 -45.99 7.24 50.51
C LEU A 32 -45.19 6.33 49.55
N ARG A 33 -45.57 5.04 49.45
CA ARG A 33 -44.96 4.10 48.50
C ARG A 33 -45.23 4.48 47.05
N LEU A 34 -46.45 4.93 46.72
CA LEU A 34 -46.78 5.44 45.38
C LEU A 34 -45.99 6.69 45.03
N GLY A 35 -45.80 7.61 45.99
CA GLY A 35 -44.97 8.80 45.79
C GLY A 35 -43.49 8.47 45.52
N LEU A 36 -42.93 7.50 46.24
CA LEU A 36 -41.55 7.05 46.01
C LEU A 36 -41.36 6.37 44.65
N VAL A 37 -42.34 5.58 44.20
CA VAL A 37 -42.30 4.95 42.86
C VAL A 37 -42.41 6.00 41.76
N ALA A 38 -43.26 7.02 41.92
CA ALA A 38 -43.37 8.11 40.95
C ALA A 38 -42.07 8.93 40.85
N LEU A 39 -41.42 9.24 41.97
CA LEU A 39 -40.12 9.92 42.00
C LEU A 39 -39.02 9.08 41.33
N ALA A 40 -38.99 7.77 41.61
CA ALA A 40 -38.04 6.87 40.96
C ALA A 40 -38.26 6.83 39.44
N ALA A 41 -39.51 6.72 38.99
CA ALA A 41 -39.85 6.73 37.57
C ALA A 41 -39.44 8.04 36.90
N LEU A 42 -39.75 9.19 37.50
CA LEU A 42 -39.37 10.52 36.99
C LEU A 42 -37.85 10.67 36.89
N SER A 43 -37.11 10.22 37.91
CA SER A 43 -35.63 10.24 37.89
C SER A 43 -35.05 9.32 36.81
N ALA A 44 -35.66 8.17 36.57
CA ALA A 44 -35.23 7.24 35.52
C ALA A 44 -35.50 7.81 34.12
N THR A 45 -36.67 8.44 33.90
CA THR A 45 -36.96 9.13 32.64
C THR A 45 -36.09 10.34 32.41
N TRP A 46 -35.77 11.13 33.45
CA TRP A 46 -34.84 12.26 33.33
C TRP A 46 -33.44 11.77 32.94
N THR A 47 -32.93 10.75 33.62
CA THR A 47 -31.63 10.14 33.29
C THR A 47 -31.63 9.56 31.87
N TYR A 48 -32.73 8.89 31.45
CA TYR A 48 -32.86 8.36 30.09
C TYR A 48 -32.87 9.47 29.05
N LEU A 49 -33.62 10.56 29.26
CA LEU A 49 -33.65 11.72 28.37
C LEU A 49 -32.29 12.43 28.32
N SER A 50 -31.61 12.60 29.45
CA SER A 50 -30.27 13.19 29.50
C SER A 50 -29.18 12.33 28.86
N LEU A 51 -29.33 11.00 28.87
CA LEU A 51 -28.43 10.09 28.15
C LEU A 51 -28.77 9.99 26.65
N SER A 52 -30.04 10.18 26.30
CA SER A 52 -30.52 10.16 24.91
C SER A 52 -30.22 11.47 24.18
N ASP A 53 -30.16 12.59 24.91
CA ASP A 53 -29.70 13.89 24.41
C ASP A 53 -28.17 13.93 24.39
N SER A 54 -27.56 12.96 23.70
CA SER A 54 -26.18 13.11 23.27
C SER A 54 -26.19 14.20 22.20
N PRO A 55 -25.52 15.35 22.40
CA PRO A 55 -25.46 16.36 21.38
C PRO A 55 -24.84 15.71 20.15
N SER A 56 -25.61 15.64 19.07
CA SER A 56 -25.09 15.30 17.75
C SER A 56 -24.09 16.40 17.42
N HIS A 57 -22.83 16.17 17.77
CA HIS A 57 -21.73 16.94 17.25
C HIS A 57 -21.69 16.66 15.74
N ASP A 58 -22.46 17.44 14.98
CA ASP A 58 -22.13 17.75 13.59
C ASP A 58 -20.78 18.47 13.64
N ARG A 59 -19.71 17.68 13.81
CA ARG A 59 -18.36 18.11 13.53
C ARG A 59 -18.36 18.38 12.04
N ALA A 60 -18.59 19.64 11.68
CA ALA A 60 -18.24 20.13 10.36
C ALA A 60 -16.75 19.79 10.15
N VAL A 61 -16.50 18.70 9.42
CA VAL A 61 -15.14 18.28 9.09
C VAL A 61 -14.60 19.35 8.16
N ALA A 62 -13.69 20.17 8.66
CA ALA A 62 -13.01 21.17 7.85
C ALA A 62 -12.24 20.44 6.75
N VAL A 63 -12.76 20.52 5.52
CA VAL A 63 -12.12 19.95 4.35
C VAL A 63 -10.90 20.82 4.04
N PRO A 64 -9.68 20.26 4.02
CA PRO A 64 -8.48 21.05 3.75
C PRO A 64 -8.52 21.59 2.31
N MET A 65 -7.89 22.74 2.06
CA MET A 65 -7.93 23.38 0.73
C MET A 65 -7.39 22.50 -0.40
N ASN A 66 -6.53 21.53 -0.07
CA ASN A 66 -5.96 20.57 -1.02
C ASN A 66 -6.76 19.26 -1.10
N ALA A 67 -7.98 19.19 -0.56
CA ALA A 67 -8.74 17.95 -0.52
C ALA A 67 -8.97 17.34 -1.90
N GLN A 68 -9.26 18.14 -2.95
CA GLN A 68 -9.34 17.58 -4.31
C GLN A 68 -8.01 16.98 -4.76
N SER A 69 -6.86 17.59 -4.46
CA SER A 69 -5.55 17.04 -4.80
C SER A 69 -5.25 15.75 -4.03
N VAL A 70 -5.62 15.67 -2.76
CA VAL A 70 -5.47 14.47 -1.94
C VAL A 70 -6.35 13.35 -2.48
N LEU A 71 -7.62 13.64 -2.78
CA LEU A 71 -8.56 12.68 -3.37
C LEU A 71 -8.09 12.21 -4.74
N ALA A 72 -7.57 13.11 -5.58
CA ALA A 72 -6.99 12.77 -6.88
C ALA A 72 -5.74 11.88 -6.72
N HIS A 73 -4.87 12.18 -5.75
CA HIS A 73 -3.71 11.35 -5.45
C HIS A 73 -4.13 9.95 -4.94
N CYS A 74 -5.11 9.89 -4.03
CA CYS A 74 -5.68 8.62 -3.57
C CYS A 74 -6.35 7.82 -4.69
N ALA A 75 -7.01 8.50 -5.64
CA ALA A 75 -7.56 7.85 -6.83
C ALA A 75 -6.44 7.32 -7.73
N ALA A 76 -5.36 8.09 -7.91
CA ALA A 76 -4.20 7.68 -8.70
C ALA A 76 -3.48 6.46 -8.10
N LEU A 77 -3.43 6.31 -6.78
CA LEU A 77 -2.88 5.12 -6.11
C LEU A 77 -3.63 3.82 -6.44
N LYS A 78 -4.88 3.91 -6.91
CA LYS A 78 -5.69 2.76 -7.34
C LYS A 78 -5.53 2.43 -8.82
N LEU A 79 -4.89 3.31 -9.59
CA LEU A 79 -4.63 3.07 -11.00
C LEU A 79 -3.48 2.07 -11.12
N THR A 80 -3.64 1.10 -12.01
CA THR A 80 -2.51 0.27 -12.43
C THR A 80 -1.53 1.14 -13.20
N PRO A 81 -0.25 1.23 -12.81
CA PRO A 81 0.74 1.96 -13.58
C PRO A 81 0.82 1.39 -15.00
N GLY A 82 0.62 2.24 -15.99
CA GLY A 82 0.62 1.86 -17.40
C GLY A 82 1.21 2.97 -18.24
N PRO A 83 1.65 2.65 -19.47
CA PRO A 83 1.98 3.70 -20.42
C PRO A 83 0.71 4.47 -20.83
N PRO A 84 0.84 5.66 -21.43
CA PRO A 84 -0.28 6.39 -22.02
C PRO A 84 -1.09 5.54 -23.02
N ASP A 85 -2.36 5.89 -23.22
CA ASP A 85 -3.27 5.13 -24.08
C ASP A 85 -2.78 5.04 -25.55
N ASP A 86 -2.09 6.07 -26.02
CA ASP A 86 -1.52 6.18 -27.37
C ASP A 86 -0.12 5.54 -27.51
N PHE A 87 0.41 4.95 -26.44
CA PHE A 87 1.77 4.41 -26.43
C PHE A 87 2.00 3.41 -27.56
N ARG A 88 1.04 2.53 -27.85
CA ARG A 88 1.20 1.49 -28.89
C ARG A 88 1.12 2.03 -30.31
N SER A 89 0.46 3.17 -30.53
CA SER A 89 0.30 3.81 -31.83
C SER A 89 1.42 4.78 -32.19
N ARG A 90 2.39 5.00 -31.28
CA ARG A 90 3.48 5.95 -31.52
C ARG A 90 4.32 5.55 -32.73
N THR A 91 4.65 6.53 -33.56
CA THR A 91 5.52 6.36 -34.73
C THR A 91 6.98 6.63 -34.41
N VAL A 92 7.25 7.34 -33.30
CA VAL A 92 8.57 7.72 -32.81
C VAL A 92 8.65 7.42 -31.31
N SER A 93 9.84 7.02 -30.85
CA SER A 93 10.14 6.85 -29.43
C SER A 93 10.47 8.20 -28.78
N ASP A 94 9.98 8.46 -27.58
CA ASP A 94 10.32 9.67 -26.79
C ASP A 94 11.83 9.81 -26.51
N ARG A 95 12.59 8.71 -26.68
CA ARG A 95 14.04 8.66 -26.51
C ARG A 95 14.81 8.67 -27.84
N PHE A 96 14.13 8.89 -28.94
CA PHE A 96 14.78 8.95 -30.25
C PHE A 96 15.65 10.19 -30.33
N GLN A 97 16.88 10.00 -30.82
CA GLN A 97 17.79 11.10 -31.09
C GLN A 97 17.70 11.45 -32.57
N GLU A 98 17.32 12.69 -32.88
CA GLU A 98 17.26 13.19 -34.25
C GLU A 98 18.60 13.03 -34.98
N GLY A 99 18.53 12.66 -36.27
CA GLY A 99 19.71 12.37 -37.09
C GLY A 99 20.24 10.94 -36.94
N THR A 100 19.68 10.11 -36.05
CA THR A 100 20.00 8.68 -35.99
C THR A 100 19.47 7.98 -37.23
N LYS A 101 20.35 7.28 -37.96
CA LYS A 101 19.97 6.55 -39.18
C LYS A 101 19.14 5.31 -38.85
N ALA A 102 18.25 4.92 -39.77
CA ALA A 102 17.60 3.61 -39.71
C ALA A 102 18.67 2.51 -39.76
N THR A 103 18.49 1.45 -38.99
CA THR A 103 19.41 0.32 -38.90
C THR A 103 18.71 -0.97 -39.25
N LEU A 104 19.29 -1.73 -40.18
CA LEU A 104 18.86 -3.06 -40.57
C LEU A 104 19.81 -4.08 -39.96
N ILE A 105 19.29 -4.93 -39.10
CA ILE A 105 20.00 -6.14 -38.65
C ILE A 105 19.62 -7.24 -39.63
N ARG A 106 20.58 -7.76 -40.39
CA ARG A 106 20.35 -8.73 -41.46
C ARG A 106 20.77 -10.14 -41.04
N ASN A 107 20.03 -11.14 -41.53
CA ASN A 107 20.35 -12.57 -41.40
C ASN A 107 20.46 -12.99 -39.92
N ALA A 108 19.42 -12.72 -39.13
CA ALA A 108 19.36 -13.03 -37.72
C ALA A 108 18.49 -14.25 -37.42
N THR A 109 18.84 -14.96 -36.34
CA THR A 109 17.92 -15.90 -35.65
C THR A 109 17.29 -15.15 -34.49
N ILE A 110 16.01 -14.80 -34.63
CA ILE A 110 15.34 -13.81 -33.77
C ILE A 110 14.43 -14.54 -32.80
N TRP A 111 14.73 -14.47 -31.51
CA TRP A 111 13.82 -14.93 -30.47
C TRP A 111 12.95 -13.75 -30.03
N THR A 112 11.65 -13.76 -30.31
CA THR A 112 10.80 -12.57 -30.04
C THR A 112 10.30 -12.51 -28.60
N GLY A 113 10.30 -13.65 -27.90
CA GLY A 113 9.67 -13.81 -26.59
C GLY A 113 8.14 -13.89 -26.64
N ALA A 114 7.52 -13.86 -27.83
CA ALA A 114 6.08 -14.08 -27.98
C ALA A 114 5.74 -15.58 -27.88
N HIS A 115 4.44 -15.89 -27.81
CA HIS A 115 3.94 -17.27 -27.70
C HIS A 115 4.63 -18.06 -26.58
N ASP A 116 4.57 -17.52 -25.36
CA ASP A 116 5.22 -18.07 -24.16
C ASP A 116 6.74 -18.29 -24.31
N GLY A 117 7.38 -17.52 -25.19
CA GLY A 117 8.82 -17.60 -25.45
C GLY A 117 9.22 -18.68 -26.44
N HIS A 118 8.27 -19.27 -27.19
CA HIS A 118 8.58 -20.31 -28.17
C HIS A 118 8.74 -19.78 -29.60
N GLU A 119 8.40 -18.51 -29.86
CA GLU A 119 8.52 -17.95 -31.20
C GLU A 119 9.98 -17.62 -31.58
N ILE A 120 10.41 -18.21 -32.69
CA ILE A 120 11.69 -17.94 -33.36
C ILE A 120 11.41 -17.57 -34.81
N VAL A 121 11.95 -16.44 -35.25
CA VAL A 121 11.83 -15.93 -36.62
C VAL A 121 13.23 -15.87 -37.24
N HIS A 122 13.37 -16.33 -38.48
CA HIS A 122 14.60 -16.15 -39.25
C HIS A 122 14.41 -15.03 -40.26
N GLY A 123 15.32 -14.06 -40.26
CA GLY A 123 15.24 -12.93 -41.18
C GLY A 123 15.90 -11.68 -40.64
N ASP A 124 15.32 -10.53 -40.99
CA ASP A 124 15.92 -9.22 -40.72
C ASP A 124 15.09 -8.43 -39.68
N ILE A 125 15.71 -7.45 -39.04
CA ILE A 125 15.05 -6.51 -38.12
C ILE A 125 15.32 -5.09 -38.60
N LEU A 126 14.26 -4.32 -38.82
CA LEU A 126 14.35 -2.90 -39.14
C LEU A 126 14.10 -2.06 -37.89
N LEU A 127 15.11 -1.27 -37.52
CA LEU A 127 15.06 -0.30 -36.43
C LEU A 127 15.05 1.11 -37.00
N ASP A 128 14.07 1.90 -36.60
CA ASP A 128 13.95 3.29 -37.03
C ASP A 128 13.15 4.11 -36.02
N SER A 129 13.49 5.39 -35.86
CA SER A 129 12.82 6.31 -34.93
C SER A 129 12.78 5.78 -33.47
N GLY A 130 13.78 4.99 -33.08
CA GLY A 130 13.87 4.35 -31.76
C GLY A 130 12.86 3.21 -31.53
N LEU A 131 12.28 2.66 -32.60
CA LEU A 131 11.29 1.58 -32.58
C LEU A 131 11.70 0.44 -33.51
N ILE A 132 11.15 -0.75 -33.25
CA ILE A 132 11.19 -1.88 -34.18
C ILE A 132 10.06 -1.67 -35.18
N LYS A 133 10.38 -1.48 -36.45
CA LYS A 133 9.39 -1.25 -37.53
C LYS A 133 8.91 -2.54 -38.15
N GLN A 134 9.83 -3.47 -38.42
CA GLN A 134 9.55 -4.74 -39.09
C GLN A 134 10.51 -5.83 -38.57
N VAL A 135 10.04 -7.08 -38.60
CA VAL A 135 10.77 -8.28 -38.20
C VAL A 135 10.49 -9.38 -39.23
N GLY A 136 11.51 -10.11 -39.67
CA GLY A 136 11.41 -11.14 -40.71
C GLY A 136 11.72 -10.57 -42.09
N ALA A 137 10.75 -10.60 -43.01
CA ALA A 137 10.91 -10.01 -44.33
C ALA A 137 10.73 -8.48 -44.24
N VAL A 138 11.79 -7.73 -44.52
CA VAL A 138 11.79 -6.26 -44.42
C VAL A 138 11.69 -5.62 -45.81
N ASP A 139 10.81 -4.63 -45.94
CA ASP A 139 10.75 -3.75 -47.10
C ASP A 139 11.52 -2.45 -46.84
N LEU A 140 12.50 -2.17 -47.70
CA LEU A 140 13.35 -0.98 -47.63
C LEU A 140 12.95 0.10 -48.64
N SER A 141 11.86 -0.08 -49.40
CA SER A 141 11.42 0.86 -50.44
C SER A 141 11.25 2.31 -49.96
N ALA A 142 10.86 2.49 -48.70
CA ALA A 142 10.69 3.79 -48.06
C ALA A 142 12.00 4.43 -47.57
N TYR A 143 13.12 3.70 -47.60
CA TYR A 143 14.39 4.12 -46.99
C TYR A 143 15.46 4.40 -48.04
N LYS A 144 16.10 5.57 -47.94
CA LYS A 144 17.17 5.99 -48.86
C LYS A 144 18.57 5.67 -48.35
N ASP A 145 18.77 5.68 -47.03
CA ASP A 145 20.05 5.44 -46.36
C ASP A 145 19.78 4.65 -45.07
N VAL A 146 20.32 3.42 -45.02
CA VAL A 146 20.12 2.48 -43.91
C VAL A 146 21.47 1.89 -43.52
N SER A 147 21.77 1.93 -42.23
CA SER A 147 22.94 1.26 -41.67
C SER A 147 22.67 -0.24 -41.64
N VAL A 148 23.45 -1.05 -42.36
CA VAL A 148 23.26 -2.51 -42.41
C VAL A 148 24.28 -3.20 -41.51
N LEU A 149 23.79 -4.02 -40.59
CA LEU A 149 24.57 -4.90 -39.74
C LEU A 149 24.18 -6.35 -40.06
N ASP A 150 25.03 -7.06 -40.79
CA ASP A 150 24.85 -8.50 -41.03
C ASP A 150 25.39 -9.30 -39.84
N VAL A 151 24.53 -10.11 -39.23
CA VAL A 151 24.87 -10.91 -38.05
C VAL A 151 25.10 -12.39 -38.38
N ALA A 152 25.12 -12.77 -39.66
CA ALA A 152 25.55 -14.10 -40.14
C ALA A 152 24.87 -15.30 -39.44
N GLY A 153 23.57 -15.17 -39.15
CA GLY A 153 22.75 -16.19 -38.49
C GLY A 153 22.75 -16.12 -36.95
N ALA A 154 23.46 -15.17 -36.34
CA ALA A 154 23.55 -15.05 -34.90
C ALA A 154 22.20 -14.79 -34.22
N TRP A 155 22.14 -15.14 -32.94
CA TRP A 155 20.94 -14.97 -32.12
C TRP A 155 20.73 -13.51 -31.75
N VAL A 156 19.52 -13.01 -32.00
CA VAL A 156 19.05 -11.70 -31.54
C VAL A 156 17.88 -11.92 -30.61
N THR A 157 17.95 -11.29 -29.43
CA THR A 157 16.97 -11.46 -28.35
C THR A 157 16.54 -10.09 -27.81
N PRO A 158 15.33 -9.98 -27.23
CA PRO A 158 14.94 -8.83 -26.43
C PRO A 158 15.96 -8.61 -25.33
N GLY A 159 16.38 -7.36 -25.17
CA GLY A 159 17.29 -7.00 -24.09
C GLY A 159 16.71 -7.35 -22.72
N ILE A 160 17.54 -7.90 -21.84
CA ILE A 160 17.11 -8.36 -20.52
C ILE A 160 16.63 -7.18 -19.67
N VAL A 161 15.57 -7.43 -18.89
CA VAL A 161 15.00 -6.50 -17.92
C VAL A 161 15.27 -7.02 -16.51
N ASP A 162 16.24 -6.44 -15.83
CA ASP A 162 16.47 -6.67 -14.40
C ASP A 162 15.41 -5.89 -13.60
N LEU A 163 14.65 -6.54 -12.72
CA LEU A 163 13.62 -5.87 -11.93
C LEU A 163 14.09 -5.47 -10.52
N HIS A 164 15.27 -5.94 -10.10
CA HIS A 164 15.73 -5.79 -8.73
C HIS A 164 17.25 -5.61 -8.69
N THR A 165 17.71 -4.41 -9.10
CA THR A 165 19.13 -4.08 -9.06
C THR A 165 19.45 -3.09 -7.94
N ILE A 166 20.54 -3.36 -7.21
CA ILE A 166 21.21 -2.42 -6.30
C ILE A 166 22.48 -1.80 -6.93
N SER A 167 22.82 -2.25 -8.15
CA SER A 167 23.98 -1.81 -8.91
C SER A 167 23.89 -0.32 -9.21
N ALA A 168 25.02 0.39 -9.23
CA ALA A 168 25.16 1.83 -9.46
C ALA A 168 24.60 2.81 -8.42
N CYS A 169 24.20 2.32 -7.24
CA CYS A 169 24.22 3.08 -5.97
C CYS A 169 25.36 2.63 -5.03
N SER A 170 25.89 1.43 -5.25
CA SER A 170 27.16 1.01 -4.65
C SER A 170 28.24 1.20 -5.72
N ALA A 171 29.27 1.99 -5.43
CA ALA A 171 30.42 2.07 -6.32
C ALA A 171 31.01 0.66 -6.52
N ARG A 172 31.30 0.28 -7.77
CA ARG A 172 32.18 -0.85 -8.08
C ARG A 172 33.48 -0.30 -8.69
N PRO A 173 34.67 -0.78 -8.24
CA PRO A 173 34.89 -1.72 -7.14
C PRO A 173 34.42 -1.17 -5.79
N ARG A 174 33.99 -2.08 -4.90
CA ARG A 174 33.29 -1.73 -3.67
C ARG A 174 34.20 -0.97 -2.71
N CYS A 175 33.85 0.28 -2.44
CA CYS A 175 34.46 1.07 -1.37
C CYS A 175 33.56 1.04 -0.13
N TRP A 176 34.13 0.76 1.05
CA TRP A 176 33.38 0.73 2.32
C TRP A 176 32.67 2.05 2.64
N HIS A 177 33.20 3.16 2.15
CA HIS A 177 32.64 4.50 2.38
C HIS A 177 31.42 4.83 1.51
N VAL A 178 31.14 4.03 0.47
CA VAL A 178 29.98 4.23 -0.41
C VAL A 178 28.88 3.25 -0.01
N ARG A 179 27.75 3.78 0.47
CA ARG A 179 26.59 2.99 0.87
C ARG A 179 25.42 3.26 -0.06
N HIS A 180 24.79 2.18 -0.53
CA HIS A 180 23.55 2.21 -1.30
C HIS A 180 22.29 2.37 -0.42
N GLN A 181 22.48 2.47 0.89
CA GLN A 181 21.41 2.55 1.88
C GLN A 181 21.79 3.51 3.00
N LEU A 182 20.84 4.36 3.40
CA LEU A 182 20.94 5.19 4.60
C LEU A 182 20.46 4.39 5.81
N VAL A 183 21.19 4.48 6.93
CA VAL A 183 20.93 3.73 8.18
C VAL A 183 20.31 4.65 9.26
N GLN A 184 19.72 5.77 8.85
CA GLN A 184 19.23 6.82 9.76
C GLN A 184 17.82 6.54 10.32
N GLY A 185 17.22 5.41 9.98
CA GLY A 185 15.94 4.97 10.54
C GLY A 185 15.25 3.93 9.65
N PRO A 186 14.29 3.17 10.19
CA PRO A 186 13.62 2.10 9.47
C PRO A 186 12.65 2.58 8.38
N VAL A 187 12.23 3.86 8.43
CA VAL A 187 11.18 4.42 7.55
C VAL A 187 11.70 5.71 6.91
N LEU A 188 12.18 5.61 5.67
CA LEU A 188 12.74 6.75 4.90
C LEU A 188 12.01 6.93 3.54
N PRO A 189 10.71 7.22 3.52
CA PRO A 189 9.90 7.27 2.28
C PRO A 189 10.31 8.40 1.32
N TRP A 190 10.95 9.45 1.84
CA TRP A 190 11.46 10.57 1.02
C TRP A 190 12.74 10.23 0.26
N LEU A 191 13.41 9.12 0.60
CA LEU A 191 14.59 8.69 -0.10
C LEU A 191 14.20 8.15 -1.49
N ARG A 192 15.04 8.45 -2.49
CA ARG A 192 14.85 7.96 -3.85
C ARG A 192 16.14 7.36 -4.35
N SER A 193 16.07 6.21 -5.00
CA SER A 193 17.27 5.55 -5.48
C SER A 193 17.99 6.28 -6.62
N TRP A 194 17.33 7.25 -7.27
CA TRP A 194 17.98 8.11 -8.27
C TRP A 194 18.97 9.09 -7.62
N ASP A 195 18.70 9.57 -6.41
CA ASP A 195 19.58 10.55 -5.76
C ASP A 195 20.99 9.98 -5.47
N GLY A 196 21.12 8.64 -5.44
CA GLY A 196 22.40 7.95 -5.31
C GLY A 196 22.94 7.33 -6.61
N LEU A 197 22.43 7.70 -7.78
CA LEU A 197 22.91 7.19 -9.07
C LEU A 197 24.34 7.67 -9.36
N ASN A 198 25.30 6.74 -9.34
CA ASN A 198 26.62 6.98 -9.90
C ASN A 198 26.57 6.62 -11.40
N THR A 199 26.81 7.59 -12.28
CA THR A 199 26.85 7.40 -13.75
C THR A 199 28.14 6.76 -14.24
N HIS A 200 29.19 6.74 -13.41
CA HIS A 200 30.51 6.20 -13.73
C HIS A 200 30.76 4.84 -13.09
N ASP A 201 29.70 4.12 -12.67
CA ASP A 201 29.87 2.77 -12.14
C ASP A 201 30.18 1.77 -13.25
N ASP A 202 31.29 1.04 -13.11
CA ASP A 202 31.69 -0.04 -14.02
C ASP A 202 30.62 -1.13 -14.13
N ALA A 203 29.71 -1.24 -13.16
CA ALA A 203 28.57 -2.14 -13.20
C ALA A 203 27.70 -1.97 -14.45
N TYR A 204 27.60 -0.76 -15.03
CA TYR A 204 26.83 -0.57 -16.26
C TYR A 204 27.42 -1.34 -17.41
N ARG A 205 28.73 -1.20 -17.67
CA ARG A 205 29.42 -1.88 -18.77
C ARG A 205 29.31 -3.39 -18.65
N LEU A 206 29.46 -3.91 -17.43
CA LEU A 206 29.31 -5.33 -17.14
C LEU A 206 27.87 -5.82 -17.38
N SER A 207 26.87 -5.01 -17.01
CA SER A 207 25.45 -5.36 -17.22
C SER A 207 25.07 -5.35 -18.70
N ILE A 208 25.56 -4.35 -19.46
CA ILE A 208 25.40 -4.27 -20.92
C ILE A 208 26.02 -5.50 -21.59
N ALA A 209 27.25 -5.86 -21.20
CA ALA A 209 27.95 -7.01 -21.75
C ALA A 209 27.20 -8.33 -21.48
N GLY A 210 26.43 -8.39 -20.39
CA GLY A 210 25.52 -9.50 -20.08
C GLY A 210 24.16 -9.44 -20.77
N GLY A 211 23.89 -8.45 -21.63
CA GLY A 211 22.63 -8.30 -22.37
C GLY A 211 21.52 -7.56 -21.61
N VAL A 212 21.80 -6.98 -20.45
CA VAL A 212 20.83 -6.16 -19.70
C VAL A 212 20.65 -4.82 -20.39
N THR A 213 19.43 -4.53 -20.84
CA THR A 213 19.10 -3.22 -21.41
C THR A 213 18.29 -2.37 -20.46
N SER A 214 17.47 -2.95 -19.58
CA SER A 214 16.69 -2.20 -18.58
C SER A 214 16.92 -2.77 -17.20
N ALA A 215 17.00 -1.91 -16.19
CA ALA A 215 17.12 -2.31 -14.80
C ALA A 215 16.22 -1.45 -13.90
N GLY A 216 15.40 -2.09 -13.06
CA GLY A 216 14.65 -1.48 -11.98
C GLY A 216 15.57 -1.34 -10.78
N ARG A 217 15.97 -0.11 -10.47
CA ARG A 217 16.71 0.20 -9.26
C ARG A 217 15.76 0.29 -8.09
N VAL A 218 16.10 -0.46 -7.05
CA VAL A 218 15.41 -0.44 -5.76
C VAL A 218 16.40 -0.12 -4.64
N PRO A 219 15.91 0.37 -3.49
CA PRO A 219 16.73 0.58 -2.30
C PRO A 219 17.24 -0.76 -1.75
N GLY A 220 18.34 -0.70 -0.99
CA GLY A 220 18.78 -1.85 -0.18
C GLY A 220 17.73 -2.24 0.86
N SER A 221 17.81 -3.48 1.36
CA SER A 221 16.82 -4.09 2.26
C SER A 221 16.88 -3.60 3.71
N ALA A 222 17.78 -2.69 4.08
CA ALA A 222 17.95 -2.26 5.46
C ALA A 222 16.80 -1.42 6.03
N ASN A 223 15.95 -0.84 5.18
CA ASN A 223 14.84 0.02 5.59
C ASN A 223 13.50 -0.68 5.30
N ALA A 224 12.60 -0.68 6.29
CA ALA A 224 11.30 -1.38 6.24
C ALA A 224 10.27 -0.70 5.31
N SER A 225 10.48 0.56 4.94
CA SER A 225 9.60 1.30 4.02
C SER A 225 10.29 1.66 2.72
N VAL A 226 9.66 1.25 1.62
CA VAL A 226 10.16 1.27 0.25
C VAL A 226 10.36 2.71 -0.23
N SER A 227 11.61 3.06 -0.50
CA SER A 227 11.99 4.29 -1.20
C SER A 227 11.72 4.15 -2.71
N SER A 228 11.54 5.25 -3.43
CA SER A 228 11.10 5.23 -4.84
C SER A 228 12.07 4.45 -5.75
N ALA A 229 11.51 3.51 -6.52
CA ALA A 229 12.24 2.71 -7.52
C ALA A 229 12.29 3.42 -8.88
N VAL A 230 13.38 3.25 -9.64
CA VAL A 230 13.56 3.88 -10.95
C VAL A 230 14.03 2.88 -11.97
N ARG A 231 13.41 2.88 -13.16
CA ARG A 231 13.88 2.11 -14.30
C ARG A 231 14.98 2.89 -15.03
N ALA A 232 16.21 2.41 -14.94
CA ALA A 232 17.30 2.84 -15.82
C ALA A 232 17.31 1.96 -17.08
N ARG A 233 17.44 2.55 -18.26
CA ARG A 233 17.75 1.80 -19.48
C ARG A 233 19.18 2.12 -19.87
N VAL A 234 20.00 1.10 -20.05
CA VAL A 234 21.38 1.28 -20.52
C VAL A 234 21.35 1.16 -22.03
N SER A 235 21.54 2.28 -22.72
CA SER A 235 21.61 2.34 -24.18
C SER A 235 23.05 2.05 -24.61
N VAL A 236 23.19 1.23 -25.66
CA VAL A 236 24.43 1.04 -26.42
C VAL A 236 24.36 1.91 -27.66
#